data_AF-A0A936JTP7-F1
#
_entry.id   AF-A0A936JTP7-F1
#
_cell.length_a   1.000
_cell.length_b   1.000
_cell.length_c   1.000
_cell.angle_alpha   90.00
_cell.angle_beta   90.00
_cell.angle_gamma   90.00
#
_symmetry.space_group_name_H-M   'P 1'
#
loop_
_entity.id
_entity.type
_entity.pdbx_description
1 polymer ?
#
loop_
_entity_poly.entity_id
_entity_poly.type
_entity_poly.pdbx_seq_one_letter_code
_entity_poly.pdbx_strand_id
1 'polypeptide(L)'
;MTKLRLGCDAYRVKTACSSAERVFLCARLETTMDVADPIPPSVKALVELFKNELAAVAFPGVDGAMLEQLIGDVQKYTDAVIQAEAAVEAARTALRESEEALAVKSQKALAYARVYAADNPEIAAKVDFVSRIAGASAAPPTGSTRDRDGGSDAPPKRRGRPKAKAAAADATDATPAPAAVEAVDATPAAPAVMELPAGDVDASAMDAPAMDAAVN
;
A
#
# COMPACT_ATOMS: atom_id res chain seq x y z
N MET A 1 -41.54 24.10 15.31
CA MET A 1 -40.73 24.18 14.09
C MET A 1 -39.27 24.22 14.49
N THR A 2 -38.54 23.11 14.36
CA THR A 2 -37.22 22.97 14.99
C THR A 2 -36.15 22.75 13.93
N LYS A 3 -35.28 23.74 13.70
CA LYS A 3 -34.17 23.63 12.75
C LYS A 3 -33.00 22.90 13.42
N LEU A 4 -32.79 21.63 13.09
CA LEU A 4 -31.51 20.96 13.32
C LEU A 4 -30.65 21.06 12.06
N ARG A 5 -29.72 22.02 12.05
CA ARG A 5 -28.59 22.06 11.12
C ARG A 5 -27.37 21.51 11.85
N LEU A 6 -27.07 20.23 11.63
CA LEU A 6 -25.78 19.60 11.93
C LEU A 6 -25.43 18.73 10.71
N GLY A 7 -24.20 18.74 10.19
CA GLY A 7 -23.09 19.66 10.45
C GLY A 7 -22.13 19.60 9.25
N CYS A 8 -21.46 20.71 8.93
CA CYS A 8 -20.53 20.79 7.79
C CYS A 8 -19.12 21.19 8.25
N ASP A 9 -18.56 20.42 9.17
CA ASP A 9 -17.21 20.60 9.71
C ASP A 9 -16.48 19.26 9.85
N ALA A 10 -15.17 19.28 9.61
CA ALA A 10 -14.25 18.14 9.45
C ALA A 10 -14.62 17.18 8.28
N TYR A 11 -13.73 16.80 7.36
CA TYR A 11 -12.28 16.91 7.30
C TYR A 11 -11.82 17.74 6.08
N ARG A 12 -11.53 19.03 6.27
CA ARG A 12 -10.74 19.80 5.27
C ARG A 12 -9.29 19.81 5.70
N VAL A 13 -8.59 18.68 5.48
CA VAL A 13 -7.15 18.56 5.72
C VAL A 13 -6.40 19.48 4.75
N LYS A 14 -6.22 20.74 5.16
CA LYS A 14 -5.19 21.60 4.59
C LYS A 14 -3.84 21.10 5.09
N THR A 15 -3.32 20.06 4.45
CA THR A 15 -1.87 19.81 4.47
C THR A 15 -1.21 21.05 3.87
N ALA A 16 -0.64 21.88 4.74
CA ALA A 16 0.38 22.85 4.35
C ALA A 16 1.67 22.08 4.03
N CYS A 17 1.61 21.24 2.98
CA CYS A 17 2.73 20.45 2.48
C CYS A 17 3.88 21.42 2.17
N SER A 18 5.00 21.18 2.83
CA SER A 18 6.03 22.20 3.03
C SER A 18 6.65 22.58 1.70
N SER A 19 6.93 23.88 1.51
CA SER A 19 7.62 24.34 0.30
C SER A 19 9.04 23.76 0.17
N ALA A 20 9.59 23.17 1.25
CA ALA A 20 10.88 22.48 1.24
C ALA A 20 10.84 21.11 0.52
N GLU A 21 9.75 20.34 0.67
CA GLU A 21 9.66 18.97 0.11
C GLU A 21 9.61 18.97 -1.43
N ARG A 22 9.08 20.02 -2.06
CA ARG A 22 8.93 20.09 -3.52
C ARG A 22 10.25 20.14 -4.27
N VAL A 23 11.31 20.65 -3.65
CA VAL A 23 12.66 20.65 -4.27
C VAL A 23 13.18 19.21 -4.40
N PHE A 24 12.89 18.35 -3.41
CA PHE A 24 13.30 16.94 -3.43
C PHE A 24 12.53 16.10 -4.46
N LEU A 25 11.27 16.43 -4.78
CA LEU A 25 10.52 15.69 -5.80
C LEU A 25 11.06 15.91 -7.23
N CYS A 26 11.61 17.09 -7.54
CA CYS A 26 12.23 17.31 -8.86
C CYS A 26 13.50 16.47 -9.07
N ALA A 27 14.25 16.16 -8.01
CA ALA A 27 15.46 15.33 -8.09
C ALA A 27 15.17 13.82 -8.17
N ARG A 28 13.97 13.35 -7.80
CA ARG A 28 13.62 11.91 -7.74
C ARG A 28 13.07 11.32 -9.05
N LEU A 29 13.11 12.06 -10.17
CA LEU A 29 12.45 11.65 -11.43
C LEU A 29 13.39 11.32 -12.62
N GLU A 30 14.70 11.52 -12.52
CA GLU A 30 15.62 11.27 -13.65
C GLU A 30 16.40 9.94 -13.57
N THR A 31 16.37 9.22 -12.44
CA THR A 31 17.09 7.94 -12.22
C THR A 31 16.28 6.68 -12.56
N THR A 32 15.25 6.76 -13.40
CA THR A 32 14.32 5.64 -13.64
C THR A 32 14.80 4.57 -14.64
N MET A 33 16.09 4.49 -14.95
CA MET A 33 16.63 3.66 -16.06
C MET A 33 17.94 2.90 -15.77
N ASP A 34 18.27 2.65 -14.51
CA ASP A 34 18.87 1.35 -14.14
C ASP A 34 18.51 1.01 -12.68
N VAL A 35 18.21 -0.26 -12.42
CA VAL A 35 17.83 -0.78 -11.09
C VAL A 35 19.03 -1.45 -10.41
N ALA A 36 20.13 -1.66 -11.12
CA ALA A 36 21.25 -2.47 -10.65
C ALA A 36 22.14 -1.83 -9.57
N ASP A 37 22.13 -0.50 -9.40
CA ASP A 37 23.13 0.20 -8.57
C ASP A 37 22.63 1.53 -7.95
N PRO A 38 22.63 1.69 -6.61
CA PRO A 38 22.32 2.98 -5.97
C PRO A 38 23.48 4.00 -6.00
N ILE A 39 24.66 3.61 -6.50
CA ILE A 39 25.87 4.43 -6.50
C ILE A 39 26.25 4.74 -7.96
N PRO A 40 26.27 6.02 -8.38
CA PRO A 40 26.58 6.37 -9.77
C PRO A 40 28.01 5.98 -10.13
N PRO A 41 28.27 5.56 -11.38
CA PRO A 41 29.58 5.04 -11.79
C PRO A 41 30.72 6.05 -11.67
N SER A 42 30.42 7.35 -11.72
CA SER A 42 31.37 8.44 -11.46
C SER A 42 31.94 8.42 -10.03
N VAL A 43 31.14 8.06 -9.02
CA VAL A 43 31.60 7.93 -7.63
C VAL A 43 32.41 6.64 -7.44
N LYS A 44 32.03 5.55 -8.12
CA LYS A 44 32.84 4.31 -8.15
C LYS A 44 34.23 4.57 -8.73
N ALA A 45 34.30 5.23 -9.89
CA ALA A 45 35.55 5.62 -10.54
C ALA A 45 36.39 6.59 -9.69
N LEU A 46 35.75 7.51 -8.94
CA LEU A 46 36.46 8.39 -8.01
C LEU A 46 37.13 7.59 -6.88
N VAL A 47 36.45 6.60 -6.29
CA VAL A 47 37.03 5.74 -5.24
C VAL A 47 38.13 4.85 -5.79
N GLU A 48 38.02 4.37 -7.03
CA GLU A 48 39.10 3.65 -7.72
C GLU A 48 40.33 4.54 -7.95
N LEU A 49 40.14 5.80 -8.38
CA LEU A 49 41.22 6.78 -8.50
C LEU A 49 41.92 7.08 -7.16
N PHE A 50 41.14 7.21 -6.08
CA PHE A 50 41.65 7.40 -4.72
C PHE A 50 42.49 6.20 -4.24
N LYS A 51 42.09 4.98 -4.58
CA LYS A 51 42.82 3.74 -4.25
C LYS A 51 44.10 3.54 -5.06
N ASN A 52 44.11 3.97 -6.32
CA ASN A 52 45.19 3.65 -7.26
C ASN A 52 46.22 4.77 -7.39
N GLU A 53 45.79 5.97 -7.80
CA GLU A 53 46.70 7.07 -8.17
C GLU A 53 46.98 8.02 -7.00
N LEU A 54 45.99 8.23 -6.13
CA LEU A 54 46.08 9.21 -5.03
C LEU A 54 46.43 8.58 -3.66
N ALA A 55 46.70 7.28 -3.60
CA ALA A 55 47.03 6.58 -2.34
C ALA A 55 48.28 7.12 -1.61
N ALA A 56 49.13 7.90 -2.30
CA ALA A 56 50.27 8.60 -1.71
C ALA A 56 49.97 10.03 -1.22
N VAL A 57 48.75 10.53 -1.44
CA VAL A 57 48.34 11.93 -1.18
C VAL A 57 47.21 11.97 -0.15
N ALA A 58 47.55 12.25 1.10
CA ALA A 58 46.56 12.41 2.17
C ALA A 58 45.82 13.76 2.05
N PHE A 59 44.51 13.72 1.78
CA PHE A 59 43.66 14.91 1.79
C PHE A 59 42.98 15.08 3.17
N PRO A 60 42.99 16.28 3.78
CA PRO A 60 42.40 16.50 5.09
C PRO A 60 40.87 16.37 5.02
N GLY A 61 40.33 15.35 5.70
CA GLY A 61 38.88 15.11 5.80
C GLY A 61 38.23 14.37 4.63
N VAL A 62 39.01 13.89 3.65
CA VAL A 62 38.53 13.00 2.57
C VAL A 62 39.56 11.90 2.35
N ASP A 63 39.26 10.70 2.84
CA ASP A 63 40.08 9.50 2.66
C ASP A 63 39.30 8.40 1.92
N GLY A 64 40.02 7.49 1.25
CA GLY A 64 39.44 6.36 0.53
C GLY A 64 38.57 5.49 1.45
N ALA A 65 39.03 5.21 2.68
CA ALA A 65 38.26 4.42 3.64
C ALA A 65 36.96 5.12 4.08
N MET A 66 36.96 6.46 4.18
CA MET A 66 35.75 7.23 4.47
C MET A 66 34.76 7.20 3.31
N LEU A 67 35.24 7.28 2.07
CA LEU A 67 34.39 7.17 0.88
C LEU A 67 33.80 5.74 0.74
N GLU A 68 34.57 4.70 1.05
CA GLU A 68 34.07 3.32 1.13
C GLU A 68 33.02 3.13 2.23
N GLN A 69 33.21 3.71 3.41
CA GLN A 69 32.21 3.66 4.48
C GLN A 69 30.90 4.32 4.05
N LEU A 70 30.96 5.54 3.48
CA LEU A 70 29.79 6.25 2.98
C LEU A 70 29.07 5.48 1.86
N ILE A 71 29.82 4.81 0.98
CA ILE A 71 29.29 3.88 -0.03
C ILE A 71 28.51 2.73 0.62
N GLY A 72 29.10 2.09 1.65
CA GLY A 72 28.46 0.99 2.38
C GLY A 72 27.23 1.44 3.16
N ASP A 73 27.22 2.67 3.70
CA ASP A 73 26.07 3.24 4.40
C ASP A 73 24.93 3.59 3.42
N VAL A 74 25.25 4.17 2.25
CA VAL A 74 24.26 4.38 1.16
C VAL A 74 23.62 3.07 0.70
N GLN A 75 24.39 1.98 0.60
CA GLN A 75 23.85 0.65 0.29
C GLN A 75 22.87 0.17 1.38
N LYS A 76 23.26 0.19 2.66
CA LYS A 76 22.38 -0.19 3.78
C LYS A 76 21.08 0.61 3.80
N TYR A 77 21.13 1.92 3.56
CA TYR A 77 19.94 2.77 3.51
C TYR A 77 19.08 2.47 2.28
N THR A 78 19.68 2.10 1.14
CA THR A 78 18.93 1.65 -0.05
C THR A 78 18.19 0.35 0.24
N ASP A 79 18.86 -0.65 0.82
CA ASP A 79 18.25 -1.94 1.17
C ASP A 79 17.09 -1.75 2.17
N ALA A 80 17.25 -0.87 3.15
CA ALA A 80 16.20 -0.51 4.11
C ALA A 80 15.00 0.18 3.44
N VAL A 81 15.23 1.06 2.45
CA VAL A 81 14.14 1.68 1.66
C VAL A 81 13.42 0.64 0.81
N ILE A 82 14.14 -0.28 0.13
CA ILE A 82 13.53 -1.35 -0.67
C ILE A 82 12.65 -2.25 0.22
N GLN A 83 13.13 -2.63 1.41
CA GLN A 83 12.33 -3.41 2.36
C GLN A 83 11.09 -2.65 2.86
N ALA A 84 11.21 -1.35 3.13
CA ALA A 84 10.08 -0.52 3.55
C ALA A 84 9.04 -0.31 2.43
N GLU A 85 9.48 -0.07 1.19
CA GLU A 85 8.58 0.08 0.04
C GLU A 85 7.85 -1.25 -0.25
N ALA A 86 8.54 -2.39 -0.20
CA ALA A 86 7.92 -3.72 -0.30
C ALA A 86 6.89 -4.00 0.83
N ALA A 87 7.19 -3.61 2.07
CA ALA A 87 6.25 -3.74 3.19
C ALA A 87 4.99 -2.86 3.01
N VAL A 88 5.14 -1.67 2.43
CA VAL A 88 4.00 -0.79 2.08
C VAL A 88 3.14 -1.39 0.97
N GLU A 89 3.73 -2.06 -0.02
CA GLU A 89 2.97 -2.75 -1.08
C GLU A 89 2.23 -3.99 -0.56
N ALA A 90 2.85 -4.77 0.33
CA ALA A 90 2.20 -5.88 1.03
C ALA A 90 1.00 -5.37 1.86
N ALA A 91 1.17 -4.29 2.65
CA ALA A 91 0.10 -3.71 3.46
C ALA A 91 -1.06 -3.15 2.60
N ARG A 92 -0.76 -2.54 1.45
CA ARG A 92 -1.77 -2.08 0.47
C ARG A 92 -2.55 -3.24 -0.17
N THR A 93 -1.92 -4.40 -0.33
CA THR A 93 -2.54 -5.60 -0.89
C THR A 93 -3.50 -6.22 0.14
N ALA A 94 -3.01 -6.47 1.36
CA ALA A 94 -3.82 -6.99 2.46
C ALA A 94 -5.02 -6.08 2.81
N LEU A 95 -4.88 -4.76 2.69
CA LEU A 95 -6.01 -3.82 2.86
C LEU A 95 -7.13 -4.11 1.85
N ARG A 96 -6.81 -4.19 0.55
CA ARG A 96 -7.78 -4.47 -0.52
C ARG A 96 -8.46 -5.82 -0.33
N GLU A 97 -7.69 -6.86 0.00
CA GLU A 97 -8.23 -8.20 0.31
C GLU A 97 -9.23 -8.14 1.48
N SER A 98 -8.94 -7.33 2.51
CA SER A 98 -9.85 -7.13 3.65
C SER A 98 -11.12 -6.35 3.28
N GLU A 99 -11.00 -5.35 2.40
CA GLU A 99 -12.13 -4.56 1.87
C GLU A 99 -13.04 -5.43 0.99
N GLU A 100 -12.48 -6.26 0.11
CA GLU A 100 -13.22 -7.22 -0.72
C GLU A 100 -13.90 -8.30 0.13
N ALA A 101 -13.19 -8.86 1.12
CA ALA A 101 -13.78 -9.83 2.05
C ALA A 101 -14.91 -9.22 2.89
N LEU A 102 -14.80 -7.95 3.30
CA LEU A 102 -15.87 -7.21 3.97
C LEU A 102 -17.05 -6.94 3.04
N ALA A 103 -16.79 -6.56 1.79
CA ALA A 103 -17.82 -6.36 0.77
C ALA A 103 -18.66 -7.63 0.55
N VAL A 104 -18.01 -8.78 0.32
CA VAL A 104 -18.68 -10.08 0.15
C VAL A 104 -19.50 -10.47 1.40
N LYS A 105 -18.94 -10.30 2.60
CA LYS A 105 -19.65 -10.55 3.87
C LYS A 105 -20.88 -9.64 4.02
N SER A 106 -20.77 -8.35 3.69
CA SER A 106 -21.89 -7.40 3.78
C SER A 106 -23.02 -7.69 2.80
N GLN A 107 -22.70 -8.11 1.57
CA GLN A 107 -23.69 -8.52 0.57
C GLN A 107 -24.44 -9.79 1.02
N LYS A 108 -23.72 -10.77 1.58
CA LYS A 108 -24.31 -11.99 2.16
C LYS A 108 -25.21 -11.66 3.36
N ALA A 109 -24.79 -10.74 4.24
CA ALA A 109 -25.59 -10.28 5.37
C ALA A 109 -26.88 -9.57 4.92
N LEU A 110 -26.82 -8.69 3.90
CA LEU A 110 -28.01 -8.06 3.32
C LEU A 110 -28.95 -9.06 2.67
N ALA A 111 -28.43 -10.11 2.03
CA ALA A 111 -29.26 -11.19 1.48
C ALA A 111 -30.03 -11.94 2.58
N TYR A 112 -29.37 -12.31 3.68
CA TYR A 112 -30.05 -12.94 4.83
C TYR A 112 -31.02 -11.99 5.54
N ALA A 113 -30.68 -10.70 5.67
CA ALA A 113 -31.57 -9.69 6.25
C ALA A 113 -32.86 -9.53 5.44
N ARG A 114 -32.80 -9.62 4.10
CA ARG A 114 -34.00 -9.62 3.24
C ARG A 114 -34.88 -10.86 3.43
N VAL A 115 -34.29 -12.04 3.62
CA VAL A 115 -35.05 -13.28 3.91
C VAL A 115 -35.77 -13.15 5.26
N TYR A 116 -35.07 -12.71 6.30
CA TYR A 116 -35.65 -12.50 7.64
C TYR A 116 -36.71 -11.38 7.67
N ALA A 117 -36.58 -10.38 6.81
CA ALA A 117 -37.52 -9.27 6.70
C ALA A 117 -38.84 -9.63 5.97
N ALA A 118 -38.95 -10.82 5.35
CA ALA A 118 -40.14 -11.22 4.60
C ALA A 118 -41.43 -11.19 5.44
N ASP A 119 -41.33 -11.62 6.71
CA ASP A 119 -42.46 -11.63 7.65
C ASP A 119 -42.66 -10.29 8.40
N ASN A 120 -41.75 -9.32 8.21
CA ASN A 120 -41.62 -8.13 9.06
C ASN A 120 -41.46 -6.84 8.23
N PRO A 121 -42.56 -6.17 7.82
CA PRO A 121 -42.50 -5.03 6.89
C PRO A 121 -41.70 -3.83 7.42
N GLU A 122 -41.69 -3.61 8.74
CA GLU A 122 -40.85 -2.58 9.37
C GLU A 122 -39.35 -2.86 9.23
N ILE A 123 -38.95 -4.13 9.18
CA ILE A 123 -37.54 -4.53 9.00
C ILE A 123 -37.19 -4.44 7.51
N ALA A 124 -38.10 -4.83 6.61
CA ALA A 124 -37.91 -4.70 5.17
C ALA A 124 -37.60 -3.25 4.77
N ALA A 125 -38.38 -2.27 5.26
CA ALA A 125 -38.14 -0.85 5.00
C ALA A 125 -36.76 -0.36 5.49
N LYS A 126 -36.27 -0.89 6.62
CA LYS A 126 -34.93 -0.58 7.17
C LYS A 126 -33.81 -1.20 6.33
N VAL A 127 -33.98 -2.46 5.90
CA VAL A 127 -33.02 -3.17 5.04
C VAL A 127 -32.92 -2.53 3.65
N ASP A 128 -34.04 -2.10 3.07
CA ASP A 128 -34.06 -1.36 1.80
C ASP A 128 -33.38 0.00 1.90
N PHE A 129 -33.57 0.72 3.01
CA PHE A 129 -32.89 2.00 3.25
C PHE A 129 -31.36 1.83 3.32
N VAL A 130 -30.87 0.84 4.09
CA VAL A 130 -29.44 0.50 4.15
C VAL A 130 -28.92 0.06 2.78
N SER A 131 -29.69 -0.76 2.05
CA SER A 131 -29.32 -1.23 0.71
C SER A 131 -29.21 -0.09 -0.31
N ARG A 132 -29.99 1.00 -0.16
CA ARG A 132 -29.87 2.20 -1.01
C ARG A 132 -28.63 3.01 -0.67
N ILE A 133 -28.29 3.17 0.61
CA ILE A 133 -27.07 3.89 1.03
C ILE A 133 -25.82 3.14 0.55
N ALA A 134 -25.75 1.82 0.79
CA ALA A 134 -24.64 0.99 0.33
C ALA A 134 -24.52 0.99 -1.21
N GLY A 135 -25.65 0.89 -1.92
CA GLY A 135 -25.67 0.94 -3.38
C GLY A 135 -25.31 2.30 -3.98
N ALA A 136 -25.63 3.42 -3.31
CA ALA A 136 -25.38 4.77 -3.83
C ALA A 136 -23.90 5.16 -3.87
N SER A 137 -23.04 4.50 -3.08
CA SER A 137 -21.59 4.69 -3.14
C SER A 137 -20.89 3.84 -4.22
N ALA A 138 -21.59 2.85 -4.78
CA ALA A 138 -21.12 2.12 -5.95
C ALA A 138 -21.52 2.88 -7.21
N ALA A 139 -20.56 3.52 -7.88
CA ALA A 139 -20.79 4.18 -9.15
C ALA A 139 -21.44 3.20 -10.17
N PRO A 140 -22.36 3.67 -11.03
CA PRO A 140 -23.12 2.79 -11.91
C PRO A 140 -22.18 1.98 -12.82
N PRO A 141 -22.44 0.68 -13.06
CA PRO A 141 -21.57 -0.17 -13.85
C PRO A 141 -21.60 0.22 -15.33
N THR A 142 -20.70 1.14 -15.71
CA THR A 142 -20.43 1.54 -17.09
C THR A 142 -19.88 0.33 -17.86
N GLY A 143 -20.71 -0.28 -18.71
CA GLY A 143 -20.29 -1.38 -19.58
C GLY A 143 -20.80 -2.77 -19.22
N SER A 144 -22.05 -2.91 -18.77
CA SER A 144 -22.77 -4.19 -18.91
C SER A 144 -24.14 -4.04 -19.57
N THR A 145 -24.15 -3.35 -20.71
CA THR A 145 -25.12 -3.64 -21.77
C THR A 145 -24.89 -5.08 -22.24
N ARG A 146 -25.57 -6.03 -21.60
CA ARG A 146 -25.72 -7.37 -22.16
C ARG A 146 -26.58 -7.22 -23.40
N ASP A 147 -25.97 -7.34 -24.58
CA ASP A 147 -26.68 -7.48 -25.85
C ASP A 147 -27.57 -8.72 -25.79
N ARG A 148 -28.83 -8.47 -25.43
CA ARG A 148 -29.89 -9.46 -25.30
C ARG A 148 -31.18 -8.99 -25.94
N ASP A 149 -31.02 -8.28 -27.05
CA ASP A 149 -32.02 -8.20 -28.10
C ASP A 149 -31.55 -8.97 -29.33
N GLY A 150 -32.49 -9.57 -30.06
CA GLY A 150 -32.19 -10.57 -31.07
C GLY A 150 -32.48 -10.14 -32.50
N GLY A 151 -31.85 -10.82 -33.45
CA GLY A 151 -32.33 -10.86 -34.85
C GLY A 151 -31.82 -9.77 -35.78
N SER A 152 -30.72 -10.08 -36.47
CA SER A 152 -30.60 -9.70 -37.88
C SER A 152 -29.91 -10.82 -38.65
N ASP A 153 -30.61 -11.39 -39.63
CA ASP A 153 -30.02 -12.32 -40.59
C ASP A 153 -28.95 -11.60 -41.43
N ALA A 154 -27.73 -12.13 -41.45
CA ALA A 154 -26.63 -11.59 -42.25
C ALA A 154 -25.65 -12.73 -42.63
N PRO A 155 -25.44 -13.02 -43.94
CA PRO A 155 -24.74 -14.24 -44.36
C PRO A 155 -23.21 -14.19 -44.17
N PRO A 156 -22.57 -15.33 -43.84
CA PRO A 156 -21.17 -15.38 -43.42
C PRO A 156 -20.17 -15.18 -44.58
N LYS A 157 -19.50 -14.02 -44.61
CA LYS A 157 -18.42 -13.76 -45.58
C LYS A 157 -17.10 -14.41 -45.16
N ARG A 158 -16.66 -15.37 -45.99
CA ARG A 158 -15.41 -16.14 -45.86
C ARG A 158 -14.20 -15.34 -46.39
N ARG A 159 -13.00 -15.85 -46.08
CA ARG A 159 -11.64 -15.35 -46.42
C ARG A 159 -11.18 -14.17 -45.54
N GLY A 160 -9.98 -14.18 -44.96
CA GLY A 160 -9.01 -15.30 -44.87
C GLY A 160 -7.61 -14.84 -44.50
N ARG A 161 -7.11 -15.24 -43.33
CA ARG A 161 -5.71 -15.06 -42.91
C ARG A 161 -5.16 -16.43 -42.45
N PRO A 162 -3.97 -16.86 -42.91
CA PRO A 162 -3.47 -18.21 -42.61
C PRO A 162 -3.10 -18.37 -41.13
N LYS A 163 -3.26 -19.59 -40.61
CA LYS A 163 -2.87 -19.98 -39.25
C LYS A 163 -1.42 -20.50 -39.26
N ALA A 164 -0.55 -19.94 -38.42
CA ALA A 164 0.61 -20.67 -37.92
C ALA A 164 0.17 -21.65 -36.82
N LYS A 165 0.86 -22.79 -36.66
CA LYS A 165 0.36 -23.93 -35.86
C LYS A 165 1.49 -24.66 -35.11
N ALA A 166 1.52 -24.55 -33.78
CA ALA A 166 2.14 -25.44 -32.79
C ALA A 166 1.69 -24.91 -31.39
N ALA A 167 1.15 -25.63 -30.40
CA ALA A 167 1.22 -27.05 -29.98
C ALA A 167 2.61 -27.45 -29.44
N ALA A 168 2.78 -28.16 -28.32
CA ALA A 168 1.88 -28.57 -27.23
C ALA A 168 2.77 -28.77 -25.95
N ALA A 169 2.29 -29.09 -24.74
CA ALA A 169 0.95 -29.47 -24.25
C ALA A 169 0.69 -28.74 -22.89
N ASP A 170 0.07 -29.23 -21.80
CA ASP A 170 -0.58 -30.51 -21.43
C ASP A 170 -1.67 -30.27 -20.35
N ALA A 171 -2.11 -31.30 -19.61
CA ALA A 171 -3.30 -31.28 -18.75
C ALA A 171 -3.05 -31.18 -17.22
N THR A 172 -4.07 -30.73 -16.50
CA THR A 172 -4.54 -31.44 -15.29
C THR A 172 -6.02 -31.14 -15.06
N ASP A 173 -6.87 -32.16 -15.12
CA ASP A 173 -8.25 -32.10 -14.63
C ASP A 173 -8.28 -32.43 -13.14
N ALA A 174 -8.98 -31.63 -12.35
CA ALA A 174 -9.06 -31.78 -10.90
C ALA A 174 -10.38 -31.22 -10.37
N THR A 175 -11.46 -31.99 -10.54
CA THR A 175 -12.78 -31.66 -9.97
C THR A 175 -12.79 -31.89 -8.45
N PRO A 176 -12.99 -30.86 -7.60
CA PRO A 176 -13.14 -31.03 -6.16
C PRO A 176 -14.62 -31.28 -5.82
N ALA A 177 -14.90 -32.32 -5.03
CA ALA A 177 -16.23 -32.54 -4.48
C ALA A 177 -16.53 -31.54 -3.33
N PRO A 178 -17.80 -31.14 -3.12
CA PRO A 178 -18.17 -30.23 -2.04
C PRO A 178 -18.09 -30.94 -0.67
N ALA A 179 -16.95 -30.78 0.01
CA ALA A 179 -16.77 -31.16 1.41
C ALA A 179 -17.49 -30.18 2.36
N ALA A 180 -17.72 -30.61 3.60
CA ALA A 180 -18.49 -29.87 4.59
C ALA A 180 -17.85 -28.54 5.01
N VAL A 181 -18.67 -27.52 5.22
CA VAL A 181 -18.28 -26.25 5.85
C VAL A 181 -18.22 -26.39 7.37
N GLU A 182 -17.14 -26.97 7.87
CA GLU A 182 -16.81 -26.83 9.30
C GLU A 182 -16.47 -25.37 9.63
N ALA A 183 -17.02 -24.87 10.73
CA ALA A 183 -16.86 -23.49 11.15
C ALA A 183 -15.52 -23.32 11.89
N VAL A 184 -14.43 -23.14 11.14
CA VAL A 184 -13.17 -22.67 11.72
C VAL A 184 -13.34 -21.23 12.21
N ASP A 185 -13.15 -21.03 13.52
CA ASP A 185 -13.14 -19.71 14.14
C ASP A 185 -11.91 -18.94 13.66
N ALA A 186 -12.11 -18.12 12.63
CA ALA A 186 -11.10 -17.21 12.11
C ALA A 186 -10.98 -15.98 13.02
N THR A 187 -10.59 -16.20 14.29
CA THR A 187 -9.96 -15.18 15.13
C THR A 187 -8.82 -14.57 14.30
N PRO A 188 -8.92 -13.30 13.88
CA PRO A 188 -7.88 -12.70 13.06
C PRO A 188 -6.64 -12.56 13.94
N ALA A 189 -5.55 -13.22 13.56
CA ALA A 189 -4.26 -12.98 14.17
C ALA A 189 -3.93 -11.49 14.00
N ALA A 190 -4.01 -10.74 15.10
CA ALA A 190 -3.67 -9.33 15.08
C ALA A 190 -2.24 -9.21 14.54
N PRO A 191 -1.98 -8.34 13.53
CA PRO A 191 -0.62 -8.10 13.10
C PRO A 191 0.15 -7.65 14.35
N ALA A 192 1.26 -8.32 14.64
CA ALA A 192 2.00 -8.09 15.86
C ALA A 192 2.35 -6.61 15.94
N VAL A 193 1.65 -5.88 16.82
CA VAL A 193 1.97 -4.50 17.12
C VAL A 193 3.36 -4.57 17.73
N MET A 194 4.37 -4.15 16.97
CA MET A 194 5.70 -3.98 17.54
C MET A 194 5.55 -2.93 18.62
N GLU A 195 5.53 -3.41 19.85
CA GLU A 195 5.30 -2.63 21.05
C GLU A 195 6.47 -1.67 21.15
N LEU A 196 6.24 -0.44 20.65
CA LEU A 196 7.15 0.67 20.81
C LEU A 196 7.43 0.75 22.32
N PRO A 197 8.67 0.46 22.77
CA PRO A 197 8.94 0.45 24.19
C PRO A 197 8.57 1.83 24.71
N ALA A 198 7.69 1.87 25.70
CA ALA A 198 7.37 3.09 26.41
C ALA A 198 8.68 3.54 27.05
N GLY A 199 9.36 4.47 26.38
CA GLY A 199 10.61 5.03 26.88
C GLY A 199 10.28 5.87 28.09
N ASP A 200 10.38 5.26 29.27
CA ASP A 200 10.46 5.96 30.54
C ASP A 200 11.71 6.85 30.53
N VAL A 201 11.56 8.02 29.91
CA VAL A 201 12.52 9.12 29.92
C VAL A 201 12.50 9.73 31.32
N ASP A 202 13.07 9.00 32.26
CA ASP A 202 13.13 9.35 33.67
C ASP A 202 13.86 10.69 33.82
N ALA A 203 13.08 11.74 34.08
CA ALA A 203 13.56 13.11 34.19
C ALA A 203 14.30 13.39 35.52
N SER A 204 14.47 12.37 36.36
CA SER A 204 14.98 12.47 37.74
C SER A 204 16.52 12.53 37.85
N ALA A 205 17.19 13.23 36.93
CA ALA A 205 18.66 13.28 36.85
C ALA A 205 19.26 14.67 36.52
N MET A 206 18.58 15.76 36.89
CA MET A 206 19.18 17.10 36.95
C MET A 206 19.49 17.46 38.41
N ASP A 207 20.44 16.72 39.00
CA ASP A 207 21.04 17.07 40.27
C ASP A 207 21.81 18.39 40.11
N ALA A 208 21.37 19.43 40.82
CA ALA A 208 21.95 20.76 40.74
C ALA A 208 22.95 20.95 41.88
N PRO A 209 24.28 20.92 41.63
CA PRO A 209 25.27 21.08 42.67
C PRO A 209 25.17 22.50 43.27
N ALA A 210 24.79 22.57 44.55
CA ALA A 210 24.72 23.81 45.29
C ALA A 210 26.12 24.43 45.44
N MET A 211 26.41 25.46 44.64
CA MET A 211 27.60 26.30 44.78
C MET A 211 27.43 27.21 45.99
N ASP A 212 27.74 26.68 47.18
CA ASP A 212 27.73 27.43 48.44
C ASP A 212 28.89 28.46 48.45
N ALA A 213 28.54 29.72 48.21
CA ALA A 213 29.49 30.77 47.85
C ALA A 213 30.11 31.47 49.07
N ALA A 214 31.01 30.78 49.77
CA ALA A 214 31.73 31.34 50.91
C ALA A 214 32.79 32.39 50.51
N VAL A 215 32.43 33.69 50.50
CA VAL A 215 33.37 34.83 50.43
C VAL A 215 32.92 35.99 51.34
N ASN A 216 33.74 36.27 52.37
CA ASN A 216 33.79 37.48 53.23
C ASN A 216 32.48 38.24 53.54
#